data_AF-A0AAD1RDP8-F1
#
_entry.id   AF-A0AAD1RDP8-F1
#
_cell.length_a   1.000
_cell.length_b   1.000
_cell.length_c   1.000
_cell.angle_alpha   90.00
_cell.angle_beta   90.00
_cell.angle_gamma   90.00
#
_symmetry.space_group_name_H-M   'P 1'
#
loop_
_entity.id
_entity.type
_entity.pdbx_description
1 polymer ?
#
loop_
_entity_poly.entity_id
_entity_poly.type
_entity_poly.pdbx_seq_one_letter_code
_entity_poly.pdbx_strand_id
1 'polypeptide(L)'
;MEAEQSMEGQTQVSENPHSEYGLTENVERIVENEKANTEKVSKQKVDLQALPTRAYLDQTVVPILLQGLSVLAKERPPNPIEYLAAYLLKNKTQFEDRN
;
A
#
# COMPACT_ATOMS: atom_id res chain seq x y z
N MET A 1 13.55 47.35 -47.22
CA MET A 1 12.25 46.69 -47.11
C MET A 1 12.47 45.24 -47.51
N GLU A 2 13.06 44.39 -46.66
CA GLU A 2 12.63 44.02 -45.29
C GLU A 2 11.19 43.54 -45.25
N ALA A 3 10.99 42.22 -45.12
CA ALA A 3 10.23 41.57 -44.05
C ALA A 3 10.07 40.06 -44.35
N GLU A 4 10.84 39.25 -43.61
CA GLU A 4 10.46 38.05 -42.84
C GLU A 4 9.44 36.97 -43.33
N GLN A 5 9.71 35.76 -42.82
CA GLN A 5 8.87 34.56 -42.61
C GLN A 5 9.18 33.37 -43.54
N SER A 6 9.48 32.14 -43.09
CA SER A 6 9.60 31.55 -41.75
C SER A 6 10.17 30.12 -41.88
N MET A 7 10.81 29.65 -40.79
CA MET A 7 10.78 28.26 -40.30
C MET A 7 11.71 27.20 -40.95
N GLU A 8 13.00 27.25 -40.61
CA GLU A 8 13.85 26.05 -40.51
C GLU A 8 14.14 25.79 -39.03
N GLY A 9 13.45 24.80 -38.45
CA GLY A 9 13.63 24.43 -37.05
C GLY A 9 13.52 22.92 -36.89
N GLN A 10 14.62 22.21 -37.11
CA GLN A 10 14.81 20.84 -36.61
C GLN A 10 16.26 20.65 -36.14
N THR A 11 16.60 21.30 -35.02
CA THR A 11 17.60 20.78 -34.09
C THR A 11 16.86 20.02 -33.00
N GLN A 12 16.67 18.71 -33.20
CA GLN A 12 16.15 17.83 -32.16
C GLN A 12 17.33 17.13 -31.48
N VAL A 13 18.10 17.88 -30.69
CA VAL A 13 18.89 17.34 -29.60
C VAL A 13 18.10 17.62 -28.33
N SER A 14 17.26 16.67 -27.92
CA SER A 14 16.69 16.66 -26.58
C SER A 14 17.80 16.29 -25.60
N GLU A 15 18.77 17.18 -25.42
CA GLU A 15 19.63 17.13 -24.26
C GLU A 15 18.78 17.61 -23.09
N ASN A 16 18.31 16.65 -22.28
CA ASN A 16 17.77 16.96 -20.97
C ASN A 16 18.82 17.78 -20.22
N PRO A 17 18.57 19.05 -19.85
CA PRO A 17 19.55 19.94 -19.21
C PRO A 17 19.94 19.50 -17.79
N HIS A 18 19.47 18.33 -17.37
CA HIS A 18 19.75 17.72 -16.08
C HIS A 18 20.79 16.58 -16.14
N SER A 19 21.19 16.18 -17.35
CA SER A 19 22.18 15.13 -17.58
C SER A 19 23.56 15.52 -17.07
N GLU A 20 23.87 16.82 -17.08
CA GLU A 20 25.18 17.36 -16.73
C GLU A 20 25.41 17.48 -15.20
N TYR A 21 24.34 17.47 -14.39
CA TYR A 21 24.43 17.70 -12.95
C TYR A 21 24.31 16.45 -12.07
N GLY A 22 24.26 15.24 -12.67
CA GLY A 22 24.19 13.99 -11.91
C GLY A 22 22.93 13.84 -11.03
N LEU A 23 21.93 14.70 -11.21
CA LEU A 23 20.70 14.65 -10.43
C LEU A 23 19.76 13.53 -10.88
N THR A 24 19.90 13.02 -12.11
CA THR A 24 19.12 11.85 -12.59
C THR A 24 19.45 10.60 -11.78
N GLU A 25 20.74 10.35 -11.54
CA GLU A 25 21.21 9.20 -10.77
C GLU A 25 20.74 9.27 -9.31
N ASN A 26 20.73 10.48 -8.74
CA ASN A 26 20.26 10.69 -7.37
C ASN A 26 18.74 10.49 -7.26
N VAL A 27 17.96 10.94 -8.25
CA VAL A 27 16.51 10.72 -8.32
C VAL A 27 16.18 9.24 -8.51
N GLU A 28 16.90 8.53 -9.39
CA GLU A 28 16.75 7.08 -9.57
C GLU A 28 17.05 6.32 -8.28
N ARG A 29 18.15 6.64 -7.57
CA ARG A 29 18.48 6.05 -6.28
C ARG A 29 17.43 6.35 -5.20
N ILE A 30 16.82 7.54 -5.20
CA ILE A 30 15.75 7.88 -4.25
C ILE A 30 14.50 7.03 -4.52
N VAL A 31 14.10 6.89 -5.78
CA VAL A 31 12.94 6.08 -6.19
C VAL A 31 13.18 4.58 -5.95
N GLU A 32 14.39 4.08 -6.19
CA GLU A 32 14.78 2.70 -5.85
C GLU A 32 14.83 2.47 -4.34
N ASN A 33 15.34 3.41 -3.57
CA ASN A 33 15.40 3.30 -2.11
C ASN A 33 14.00 3.39 -1.48
N GLU A 34 13.07 4.17 -2.06
CA GLU A 34 11.66 4.23 -1.63
C GLU A 34 10.91 2.93 -1.96
N LYS A 35 11.10 2.38 -3.17
CA LYS A 35 10.57 1.04 -3.55
C LYS A 35 11.14 -0.07 -2.68
N ALA A 36 12.44 -0.05 -2.41
CA ALA A 36 13.08 -1.01 -1.51
C ALA A 36 12.65 -0.82 -0.05
N ASN A 37 12.25 0.38 0.38
CA ASN A 37 11.73 0.61 1.73
C ASN A 37 10.32 0.04 1.88
N THR A 38 9.43 0.24 0.89
CA THR A 38 8.12 -0.41 0.86
C THR A 38 8.22 -1.94 0.82
N GLU A 39 9.20 -2.50 0.12
CA GLU A 39 9.37 -3.95 0.04
C GLU A 39 10.15 -4.56 1.22
N LYS A 40 11.01 -3.82 1.93
CA LYS A 40 11.78 -4.33 3.10
C LYS A 40 11.05 -4.26 4.43
N VAL A 41 9.85 -3.67 4.49
CA VAL A 41 8.91 -3.91 5.61
C VAL A 41 8.36 -5.34 5.58
N SER A 42 8.56 -6.06 4.46
CA SER A 42 8.27 -7.49 4.41
C SER A 42 9.33 -8.29 5.18
N LYS A 43 8.87 -9.08 6.16
CA LYS A 43 9.58 -10.16 6.88
C LYS A 43 10.35 -9.82 8.15
N GLN A 44 10.31 -8.60 8.67
CA GLN A 44 10.53 -8.48 10.12
C GLN A 44 9.27 -9.03 10.79
N LYS A 45 9.29 -10.31 11.14
CA LYS A 45 8.22 -10.94 11.92
C LYS A 45 7.99 -10.06 13.14
N VAL A 46 6.93 -9.26 13.11
CA VAL A 46 6.54 -8.42 14.24
C VAL A 46 6.22 -9.39 15.36
N ASP A 47 6.93 -9.27 16.49
CA ASP A 47 6.61 -10.06 17.67
C ASP A 47 5.26 -9.59 18.20
N LEU A 48 4.20 -10.33 17.87
CA LEU A 48 2.84 -10.01 18.27
C LEU A 48 2.70 -9.89 19.79
N GLN A 49 3.52 -10.59 20.57
CA GLN A 49 3.45 -10.56 22.03
C GLN A 49 4.03 -9.28 22.64
N ALA A 50 4.91 -8.57 21.91
CA ALA A 50 5.50 -7.32 22.35
C ALA A 50 4.67 -6.08 21.95
N LEU A 51 3.62 -6.26 21.15
CA LEU A 51 2.82 -5.16 20.65
C LEU A 51 1.97 -4.52 21.76
N PRO A 52 1.80 -3.18 21.75
CA PRO A 52 0.75 -2.53 22.51
C PRO A 52 -0.62 -3.12 22.17
N THR A 53 -1.52 -3.19 23.15
CA THR A 53 -2.83 -3.87 23.04
C THR A 53 -3.59 -3.48 21.76
N ARG A 54 -3.63 -2.19 21.43
CA ARG A 54 -4.33 -1.70 20.24
C ARG A 54 -3.74 -2.27 18.95
N ALA A 55 -2.41 -2.21 18.81
CA ALA A 55 -1.72 -2.72 17.63
C ALA A 55 -1.89 -4.24 17.48
N TYR A 56 -1.84 -4.99 18.59
CA TYR A 56 -2.11 -6.43 18.57
C TYR A 56 -3.50 -6.73 18.04
N LEU A 57 -4.53 -6.05 18.53
CA LEU A 57 -5.91 -6.26 18.07
C LEU A 57 -6.09 -5.85 16.61
N ASP A 58 -5.54 -4.70 16.22
CA ASP A 58 -5.60 -4.16 14.85
C ASP A 58 -4.99 -5.12 13.82
N GLN A 59 -3.90 -5.82 14.19
CA GLN A 59 -3.22 -6.80 13.32
C GLN A 59 -3.87 -8.19 13.32
N THR A 60 -4.45 -8.63 14.45
CA THR A 60 -4.89 -10.03 14.59
C THR A 60 -6.37 -10.25 14.29
N VAL A 61 -7.27 -9.45 14.87
CA VAL A 61 -8.70 -9.80 14.92
C VAL A 61 -9.63 -8.70 14.46
N VAL A 62 -9.22 -7.43 14.51
CA VAL A 62 -10.08 -6.30 14.15
C VAL A 62 -10.60 -6.39 12.70
N PRO A 63 -9.78 -6.71 11.68
CA PRO A 63 -10.27 -6.74 10.30
C PRO A 63 -11.43 -7.73 10.09
N ILE A 64 -11.30 -8.95 10.61
CA ILE A 64 -12.34 -9.98 10.49
C ILE A 64 -13.57 -9.66 11.36
N LEU A 65 -13.36 -9.07 12.55
CA LEU A 65 -14.45 -8.65 13.43
C LEU A 65 -15.28 -7.53 12.82
N LEU A 66 -14.65 -6.52 12.20
CA LEU A 66 -15.38 -5.43 11.53
C LEU A 66 -16.28 -5.96 10.40
N GLN A 67 -15.77 -6.89 9.59
CA GLN A 67 -16.56 -7.52 8.53
C GLN A 67 -17.68 -8.39 9.11
N GLY A 68 -17.38 -9.23 10.11
CA GLY A 68 -18.36 -10.11 10.75
C GLY A 68 -19.48 -9.34 11.46
N LEU A 69 -19.15 -8.26 12.17
CA LEU A 69 -20.12 -7.38 12.83
C LEU A 69 -21.00 -6.65 11.81
N SER A 70 -20.45 -6.24 10.66
CA SER A 70 -21.24 -5.62 9.59
C SER A 70 -22.29 -6.58 9.02
N VAL A 71 -21.93 -7.84 8.80
CA VAL A 71 -22.86 -8.88 8.35
C VAL A 71 -23.88 -9.21 9.45
N LEU A 72 -23.43 -9.37 10.70
CA LEU A 72 -24.30 -9.65 11.84
C LEU A 72 -25.36 -8.56 12.03
N ALA A 73 -24.97 -7.29 11.94
CA ALA A 73 -25.87 -6.15 12.08
C ALA A 73 -26.95 -6.09 10.99
N LYS A 74 -26.62 -6.58 9.79
CA LYS A 74 -27.53 -6.70 8.65
C LYS A 74 -28.52 -7.85 8.82
N GLU A 75 -28.03 -9.05 9.15
CA GLU A 75 -28.86 -10.27 9.18
C GLU A 75 -29.67 -10.42 10.47
N ARG A 76 -29.19 -9.86 11.60
CA ARG A 76 -29.82 -9.92 12.93
C ARG A 76 -30.37 -11.31 13.30
N PRO A 77 -29.53 -12.37 13.27
CA PRO A 77 -29.94 -13.73 13.56
C PRO A 77 -30.35 -13.91 15.03
N PRO A 78 -31.15 -14.95 15.36
CA PRO A 78 -31.64 -15.19 16.72
C PRO A 78 -30.54 -15.47 17.74
N ASN A 79 -29.43 -16.10 17.31
CA ASN A 79 -28.26 -16.40 18.14
C ASN A 79 -27.04 -15.58 17.64
N PRO A 80 -26.92 -14.28 17.98
CA PRO A 80 -25.93 -13.40 17.37
C PRO A 80 -24.47 -13.79 17.69
N ILE A 81 -24.23 -14.30 18.90
CA ILE A 81 -22.88 -14.72 19.33
C ILE A 81 -22.43 -15.96 18.56
N GLU A 82 -23.30 -16.98 18.48
CA GLU A 82 -23.02 -18.22 17.76
C GLU A 82 -22.79 -17.96 16.27
N TYR A 83 -23.63 -17.10 15.68
CA TYR A 83 -23.47 -16.67 14.30
C TYR A 83 -22.11 -15.99 14.05
N LEU A 84 -21.72 -15.05 14.92
CA LEU A 84 -20.44 -14.36 14.78
C LEU A 84 -19.26 -15.33 14.96
N ALA A 85 -19.30 -16.23 15.94
CA ALA A 85 -18.27 -17.25 16.13
C ALA A 85 -18.14 -18.15 14.88
N ALA A 86 -19.25 -18.62 14.33
CA ALA A 86 -19.27 -19.40 13.10
C ALA A 86 -18.71 -18.60 11.91
N TYR A 87 -19.05 -17.31 11.81
CA TYR A 87 -18.50 -16.41 10.79
C TYR A 87 -16.98 -16.31 10.89
N LEU A 88 -16.44 -16.09 12.10
CA LEU A 88 -15.01 -16.00 12.32
C LEU A 88 -14.30 -17.30 11.90
N LEU A 89 -14.80 -18.46 12.33
CA LEU A 89 -14.21 -19.76 12.00
C LEU A 89 -14.26 -20.06 10.49
N LYS A 90 -15.36 -19.74 9.82
CA LYS A 90 -15.54 -19.95 8.37
C LYS A 90 -14.62 -19.08 7.53
N ASN A 91 -14.34 -17.85 7.98
CA ASN A 91 -13.56 -16.88 7.21
C ASN A 91 -12.11 -16.75 7.67
N LYS A 92 -11.71 -17.42 8.76
CA LYS A 92 -10.39 -17.35 9.41
C LYS A 92 -9.20 -17.36 8.42
N THR A 93 -9.17 -18.31 7.49
CA THR A 93 -8.05 -18.48 6.55
C THR A 93 -7.82 -17.27 5.64
N GLN A 94 -8.85 -16.49 5.33
CA GLN A 94 -8.73 -15.29 4.48
C GLN A 94 -8.04 -14.12 5.20
N PHE A 95 -7.92 -14.19 6.53
CA PHE A 95 -7.38 -13.13 7.36
C PHE A 95 -6.06 -13.51 8.05
N GLU A 96 -5.77 -14.80 8.26
CA GLU A 96 -4.49 -15.23 8.84
C GLU A 96 -3.28 -14.97 7.94
N ASP A 97 -3.42 -15.19 6.62
CA ASP A 97 -2.29 -15.07 5.68
C ASP A 97 -1.95 -13.61 5.29
N ARG A 98 -2.70 -12.64 5.83
CA ARG A 98 -2.50 -11.20 5.57
C ARG A 98 -1.56 -10.52 6.56
N ASN A 99 -1.09 -11.25 7.57
CA ASN A 99 -0.23 -10.75 8.66
C ASN A 99 1.17 -11.34 8.60
#